data_AF-A0A4P9YU82-F1
#
_entry.id   AF-A0A4P9YU82-F1
#
_cell.length_a   1.000
_cell.length_b   1.000
_cell.length_c   1.000
_cell.angle_alpha   90.00
_cell.angle_beta   90.00
_cell.angle_gamma   90.00
#
_symmetry.space_group_name_H-M   'P 1'
#
loop_
_entity.id
_entity.type
_entity.pdbx_description
1 polymer ?
#
loop_
_entity_poly.entity_id
_entity_poly.type
_entity_poly.pdbx_seq_one_letter_code
_entity_poly.pdbx_strand_id
1 'polypeptide(L)'
;MDIMRVLPFGDREHFYVKSHDLIRHPYVSPFYATYEHFPPMLVQTGTAERLYDEGKRCAKSHRVANAGRHTPTRLEIYEEMPHVWQALTFLPSAKEALRRTSLFIVDVWQHASNNSDNNAANNTATALKDWYLKIDTHGKATTLPW
;
A
#
# COMPACT_ATOMS: atom_id res chain seq x y z
N MET A 1 43.19 16.15 -16.50
CA MET A 1 42.11 17.15 -16.70
C MET A 1 40.81 16.40 -16.59
N ASP A 2 39.99 16.85 -15.66
CA ASP A 2 38.88 16.12 -15.04
C ASP A 2 37.68 15.98 -16.00
N ILE A 3 37.26 14.74 -16.27
CA ILE A 3 36.09 14.42 -17.09
C ILE A 3 34.78 14.47 -16.29
N MET A 4 34.85 14.83 -15.00
CA MET A 4 33.69 15.00 -14.12
C MET A 4 33.29 16.48 -14.03
N ARG A 5 32.87 17.08 -15.15
CA ARG A 5 32.02 18.27 -15.05
C ARG A 5 30.66 17.82 -14.51
N VAL A 6 30.58 17.80 -13.19
CA VAL A 6 29.34 17.89 -12.42
C VAL A 6 28.61 19.09 -12.97
N LEU A 7 27.62 18.86 -13.84
CA LEU A 7 26.67 19.89 -14.19
C LEU A 7 26.07 20.34 -12.85
N PRO A 8 26.05 21.65 -12.53
CA PRO A 8 25.27 22.09 -11.40
C PRO A 8 23.87 21.53 -11.64
N PHE A 9 23.27 20.89 -10.65
CA PHE A 9 21.86 20.53 -10.70
C PHE A 9 21.03 21.83 -10.69
N GLY A 10 21.21 22.68 -11.70
CA GLY A 10 20.33 23.78 -12.00
C GLY A 10 18.95 23.19 -12.24
N ASP A 11 17.96 23.82 -11.61
CA ASP A 11 16.54 23.47 -11.57
C ASP A 11 16.15 22.45 -12.62
N ARG A 12 16.16 21.16 -12.25
CA ARG A 12 15.51 20.14 -13.07
C ARG A 12 14.04 20.56 -13.15
N GLU A 13 13.53 20.82 -14.34
CA GLU A 13 12.09 21.01 -14.51
C GLU A 13 11.38 19.72 -14.07
N HIS A 14 10.45 19.86 -13.12
CA HIS A 14 9.64 18.76 -12.64
C HIS A 14 8.27 18.84 -13.32
N PHE A 15 7.83 17.76 -13.95
CA PHE A 15 6.51 17.72 -14.61
C PHE A 15 5.33 17.80 -13.62
N TYR A 16 5.57 17.50 -12.34
CA TYR A 16 4.52 17.43 -11.31
C TYR A 16 4.51 18.63 -10.34
N VAL A 17 5.65 19.30 -10.12
CA VAL A 17 5.75 20.42 -9.17
C VAL A 17 6.42 21.64 -9.79
N LYS A 18 5.98 22.84 -9.37
CA LYS A 18 6.49 24.11 -9.90
C LYS A 18 7.91 24.45 -9.44
N SER A 19 8.37 23.88 -8.33
CA SER A 19 9.71 24.12 -7.79
C SER A 19 10.28 22.86 -7.14
N HIS A 20 11.62 22.76 -7.11
CA HIS A 20 12.32 21.62 -6.52
C HIS A 20 12.05 21.47 -5.02
N ASP A 21 11.81 22.56 -4.30
CA ASP A 21 11.53 22.53 -2.86
C ASP A 21 10.27 21.72 -2.51
N LEU A 22 9.34 21.58 -3.46
CA LEU A 22 8.09 20.86 -3.26
C LEU A 22 8.20 19.34 -3.44
N ILE A 23 9.30 18.80 -3.97
CA ILE A 23 9.41 17.35 -4.22
C ILE A 23 9.31 16.52 -2.93
N ARG A 24 9.69 17.10 -1.79
CA ARG A 24 9.61 16.46 -0.47
C ARG A 24 8.35 16.82 0.29
N HIS A 25 7.49 17.66 -0.26
CA HIS A 25 6.26 18.04 0.39
C HIS A 25 5.40 16.77 0.62
N PRO A 26 4.85 16.52 1.82
CA PRO A 26 4.13 15.28 2.13
C PRO A 26 2.99 14.92 1.18
N TYR A 27 2.29 15.94 0.66
CA TYR A 27 1.21 15.77 -0.32
C TYR A 27 1.71 15.50 -1.75
N VAL A 28 2.99 15.73 -2.03
CA VAL A 28 3.65 15.42 -3.30
C VAL A 28 4.30 14.05 -3.24
N SER A 29 5.03 13.78 -2.15
CA SER A 29 5.73 12.53 -1.92
C SER A 29 5.33 11.98 -0.55
N PRO A 30 4.30 11.09 -0.51
CA PRO A 30 3.82 10.45 0.72
C PRO A 30 4.88 9.63 1.47
N PHE A 31 6.03 9.41 0.85
CA PHE A 31 7.22 8.87 1.50
C PHE A 31 7.69 9.69 2.72
N TYR A 32 7.42 10.99 2.71
CA TYR A 32 7.73 11.94 3.78
C TYR A 32 6.51 12.30 4.65
N ALA A 33 5.34 11.70 4.39
CA ALA A 33 4.12 11.97 5.16
C ALA A 33 4.03 11.15 6.45
N THR A 34 3.22 11.62 7.39
CA THR A 34 2.71 10.80 8.50
C THR A 34 1.42 10.09 8.06
N TYR A 35 1.23 8.87 8.56
CA TYR A 35 0.06 8.04 8.28
C TYR A 35 -0.88 7.93 9.49
N GLU A 36 -0.68 8.75 10.53
CA GLU A 36 -1.58 8.81 11.67
C GLU A 36 -3.00 9.15 11.23
N HIS A 37 -3.99 8.46 11.81
CA HIS A 37 -5.41 8.67 11.51
C HIS A 37 -5.87 8.34 10.09
N PHE A 38 -5.00 7.72 9.28
CA PHE A 38 -5.44 7.17 8.00
C PHE A 38 -6.48 6.05 8.21
N PRO A 39 -7.37 5.83 7.23
CA PRO A 39 -8.30 4.71 7.25
C PRO A 39 -7.55 3.37 7.06
N PRO A 40 -8.22 2.22 7.26
CA PRO A 40 -7.65 0.93 6.90
C PRO A 40 -7.00 0.94 5.51
N MET A 41 -5.80 0.38 5.38
CA MET A 41 -5.06 0.37 4.12
C MET A 41 -4.80 -1.05 3.60
N LEU A 42 -5.03 -1.25 2.31
CA LEU A 42 -4.52 -2.38 1.53
C LEU A 42 -3.46 -1.86 0.56
N VAL A 43 -2.27 -2.46 0.58
CA VAL A 43 -1.17 -2.19 -0.34
C VAL A 43 -0.81 -3.48 -1.07
N GLN A 44 -0.91 -3.44 -2.39
CA GLN A 44 -0.47 -4.52 -3.28
C GLN A 44 0.71 -4.03 -4.11
N THR A 45 1.80 -4.79 -4.15
CA THR A 45 2.97 -4.47 -5.01
C THR A 45 3.57 -5.75 -5.60
N GLY A 46 4.10 -5.66 -6.81
CA GLY A 46 4.76 -6.75 -7.51
C GLY A 46 6.26 -6.79 -7.22
N THR A 47 6.89 -7.96 -7.27
CA THR A 47 8.35 -8.04 -7.11
C THR A 47 9.13 -7.63 -8.37
N ALA A 48 8.45 -7.50 -9.52
CA ALA A 48 9.04 -7.09 -10.79
C ALA A 48 8.72 -5.62 -11.14
N GLU A 49 8.68 -4.74 -10.15
CA GLU A 49 8.46 -3.31 -10.33
C GLU A 49 9.50 -2.46 -9.59
N ARG A 50 9.76 -1.25 -10.08
CA ARG A 50 10.72 -0.33 -9.44
C ARG A 50 10.21 0.24 -8.11
N LEU A 51 8.89 0.28 -7.91
CA LEU A 51 8.23 0.87 -6.74
C LEU A 51 8.01 -0.12 -5.59
N TYR A 52 8.62 -1.31 -5.67
CA TYR A 52 8.45 -2.39 -4.72
C TYR A 52 8.78 -1.97 -3.29
N ASP A 53 9.91 -1.28 -3.09
CA ASP A 53 10.33 -0.83 -1.77
C ASP A 53 9.47 0.35 -1.27
N GLU A 54 9.01 1.25 -2.14
CA GLU A 54 8.06 2.30 -1.77
C GLU A 54 6.73 1.72 -1.29
N GLY A 55 6.19 0.70 -1.97
CA GLY A 55 4.96 0.01 -1.54
C GLY A 55 5.10 -0.62 -0.16
N LYS A 56 6.20 -1.36 0.07
CA LYS A 56 6.50 -1.97 1.38
C LYS A 56 6.67 -0.91 2.48
N ARG A 57 7.39 0.17 2.17
CA ARG A 57 7.60 1.27 3.13
C ARG A 57 6.28 1.95 3.47
N CYS A 58 5.42 2.23 2.49
CA CYS A 58 4.10 2.83 2.70
C CYS A 58 3.27 2.00 3.70
N ALA A 59 3.16 0.69 3.46
CA ALA A 59 2.44 -0.20 4.37
C ALA A 59 3.07 -0.23 5.77
N LYS A 60 4.40 -0.35 5.87
CA LYS A 60 5.09 -0.37 7.16
C LYS A 60 4.90 0.93 7.95
N SER A 61 5.01 2.09 7.27
CA SER A 61 4.79 3.40 7.86
C SER A 61 3.36 3.56 8.37
N HIS A 62 2.35 3.14 7.60
CA HIS A 62 0.96 3.14 8.03
C HIS A 62 0.72 2.25 9.26
N ARG A 63 1.25 1.02 9.24
CA ARG A 63 1.12 0.09 10.36
C ARG A 63 1.73 0.62 11.65
N VAL A 64 2.95 1.17 11.59
CA VAL A 64 3.64 1.72 12.76
C VAL A 64 2.89 2.94 13.30
N ALA A 65 2.45 3.85 12.44
CA ALA A 65 1.71 5.05 12.85
C ALA A 65 0.36 4.74 13.51
N ASN A 66 -0.23 3.58 13.21
CA ASN A 66 -1.53 3.17 13.73
C ASN A 66 -1.46 1.95 14.65
N ALA A 67 -0.27 1.60 15.15
CA ALA A 67 -0.11 0.50 16.10
C ALA A 67 -0.96 0.74 17.36
N GLY A 68 -1.73 -0.27 17.78
CA GLY A 68 -2.67 -0.17 18.90
C GLY A 68 -4.01 0.50 18.57
N ARG A 69 -4.25 0.91 17.32
CA ARG A 69 -5.55 1.38 16.84
C ARG A 69 -6.27 0.25 16.09
N HIS A 70 -7.61 0.37 15.97
CA HIS A 70 -8.44 -0.56 15.19
C HIS A 70 -8.42 -0.27 13.68
N THR A 71 -7.23 0.07 13.15
CA THR A 71 -7.02 0.47 11.75
C THR A 71 -5.99 -0.47 11.13
N PRO A 72 -6.40 -1.55 10.46
CA PRO A 72 -5.47 -2.54 9.95
C PRO A 72 -4.67 -2.01 8.74
N THR A 73 -3.52 -2.62 8.55
CA THR A 73 -2.71 -2.56 7.34
C THR A 73 -2.63 -3.95 6.73
N ARG A 74 -2.91 -4.06 5.45
CA ARG A 74 -2.78 -5.28 4.67
C ARG A 74 -1.73 -5.07 3.59
N LEU A 75 -0.63 -5.81 3.65
CA LEU A 75 0.42 -5.80 2.62
C LEU A 75 0.40 -7.11 1.85
N GLU A 76 0.43 -7.03 0.52
CA GLU A 76 0.37 -8.18 -0.38
C GLU A 76 1.44 -8.04 -1.45
N ILE A 77 2.38 -8.98 -1.46
CA ILE A 77 3.49 -9.03 -2.40
C ILE A 77 3.21 -10.09 -3.44
N TYR A 78 3.07 -9.69 -4.69
CA TYR A 78 2.85 -10.61 -5.80
C TYR A 78 4.17 -10.90 -6.52
N GLU A 79 4.55 -12.17 -6.52
CA GLU A 79 5.78 -12.65 -7.16
C GLU A 79 5.70 -12.47 -8.69
N GLU A 80 6.80 -11.96 -9.26
CA GLU A 80 7.00 -11.71 -10.69
C GLU A 80 6.00 -10.75 -11.35
N MET A 81 5.16 -10.07 -10.57
CA MET A 81 4.19 -9.14 -11.13
C MET A 81 4.84 -7.79 -11.49
N PRO A 82 4.60 -7.27 -12.72
CA PRO A 82 5.07 -5.96 -13.14
C PRO A 82 4.21 -4.84 -12.55
N HIS A 83 4.63 -3.59 -12.78
CA HIS A 83 3.89 -2.42 -12.34
C HIS A 83 2.42 -2.43 -12.86
N VAL A 84 1.46 -2.27 -11.93
CA VAL A 84 0.01 -2.22 -12.20
C VAL A 84 -0.50 -3.46 -12.97
N TRP A 85 0.01 -4.64 -12.62
CA TRP A 85 -0.42 -5.90 -13.25
C TRP A 85 -1.93 -6.15 -13.18
N GLN A 86 -2.66 -5.51 -12.27
CA GLN A 86 -4.13 -5.57 -12.16
C GLN A 86 -4.83 -5.15 -13.46
N ALA A 87 -4.21 -4.29 -14.28
CA ALA A 87 -4.75 -3.89 -15.59
C ALA A 87 -4.68 -5.03 -16.63
N LEU A 88 -3.82 -6.03 -16.41
CA LEU A 88 -3.61 -7.18 -17.29
C LEU A 88 -4.58 -8.31 -16.90
N THR A 89 -5.88 -8.08 -17.07
CA THR A 89 -6.95 -8.97 -16.57
C THR A 89 -6.97 -10.38 -17.16
N PHE A 90 -6.17 -10.66 -18.19
CA PHE A 90 -5.91 -12.01 -18.69
C PHE A 90 -4.99 -12.83 -17.76
N LEU A 91 -4.22 -12.19 -16.88
CA LEU A 91 -3.39 -12.87 -15.87
C LEU A 91 -4.27 -13.36 -14.70
N PRO A 92 -4.11 -14.62 -14.25
CA PRO A 92 -4.78 -15.11 -13.03
C PRO A 92 -4.48 -14.24 -11.80
N SER A 93 -3.23 -13.81 -11.64
CA SER A 93 -2.80 -12.94 -10.53
C SER A 93 -3.47 -11.57 -10.53
N ALA A 94 -3.84 -11.04 -11.71
CA ALA A 94 -4.59 -9.79 -11.82
C ALA A 94 -6.03 -9.96 -11.29
N LYS A 95 -6.69 -11.05 -11.68
CA LYS A 95 -8.04 -11.40 -11.19
C LYS A 95 -8.04 -11.61 -9.68
N GLU A 96 -7.03 -12.32 -9.17
CA GLU A 96 -6.88 -12.54 -7.74
C GLU A 96 -6.64 -11.23 -6.99
N ALA A 97 -5.74 -10.36 -7.48
CA ALA A 97 -5.49 -9.06 -6.88
C ALA A 97 -6.77 -8.21 -6.77
N LEU A 98 -7.56 -8.14 -7.84
CA LEU A 98 -8.83 -7.43 -7.86
C LEU A 98 -9.86 -8.06 -6.91
N ARG A 99 -9.94 -9.39 -6.87
CA ARG A 99 -10.81 -10.13 -5.94
C ARG A 99 -10.44 -9.80 -4.49
N ARG A 100 -9.15 -9.81 -4.15
CA ARG A 100 -8.68 -9.46 -2.79
C ARG A 100 -8.94 -8.00 -2.43
N THR A 101 -8.82 -7.08 -3.40
CA THR A 101 -9.26 -5.68 -3.22
C THR A 101 -10.75 -5.59 -2.93
N SER A 102 -11.60 -6.33 -3.66
CA SER A 102 -13.05 -6.33 -3.36
C SER A 102 -13.37 -6.88 -1.97
N LEU A 103 -12.67 -7.94 -1.54
CA LEU A 103 -12.83 -8.48 -0.18
C LEU A 103 -12.41 -7.47 0.88
N PHE A 104 -11.31 -6.76 0.67
CA PHE A 104 -10.87 -5.71 1.58
C PHE A 104 -11.92 -4.60 1.72
N ILE A 105 -12.50 -4.14 0.61
CA ILE A 105 -13.56 -3.12 0.64
C ILE A 105 -14.77 -3.61 1.44
N VAL A 106 -15.21 -4.85 1.20
CA VAL A 106 -16.33 -5.46 1.94
C VAL A 106 -16.01 -5.57 3.43
N ASP A 107 -14.82 -6.04 3.79
CA ASP A 107 -14.38 -6.15 5.19
C ASP A 107 -14.39 -4.79 5.90
N VAL A 108 -13.86 -3.75 5.24
CA VAL A 108 -13.82 -2.39 5.79
C VAL A 108 -15.23 -1.82 5.95
N TRP A 109 -16.08 -2.01 4.95
CA TRP A 109 -17.48 -1.56 4.98
C TRP A 109 -18.28 -2.20 6.11
N GLN A 110 -18.17 -3.53 6.25
CA GLN A 110 -18.85 -4.28 7.31
C GLN A 110 -18.37 -3.85 8.70
N HIS A 111 -17.06 -3.70 8.87
CA HIS A 111 -16.51 -3.21 10.14
C HIS A 111 -16.99 -1.80 10.49
N ALA A 112 -17.07 -0.90 9.52
CA ALA A 112 -17.60 0.45 9.74
C ALA A 112 -19.08 0.42 10.13
N SER A 113 -19.90 -0.39 9.44
CA SER A 113 -21.35 -0.51 9.68
C SER A 113 -21.65 -1.13 11.05
N ASN A 114 -20.91 -2.18 11.43
CA ASN A 114 -21.09 -2.83 12.73
C ASN A 114 -20.72 -1.91 13.91
N ASN A 115 -19.77 -0.99 13.71
CA ASN A 115 -19.39 0.00 14.73
C ASN A 115 -20.41 1.15 14.87
N SER A 116 -21.25 1.40 13.86
CA SER A 116 -22.35 2.39 13.96
C SER A 116 -23.60 1.83 14.64
N ASP A 117 -23.84 0.52 14.56
CA ASP A 117 -25.09 -0.14 14.97
C ASP A 117 -25.10 -0.63 16.43
N ASN A 118 -24.38 0.03 17.34
CA ASN A 118 -24.12 -0.39 18.73
C ASN A 118 -25.37 -0.80 19.54
N ASN A 119 -25.81 -2.06 19.39
CA ASN A 119 -26.60 -2.82 20.36
C ASN A 119 -25.71 -4.00 20.78
N ALA A 120 -25.17 -3.92 21.99
CA ALA A 120 -23.99 -4.64 22.48
C ALA A 120 -24.11 -6.18 22.63
N ALA A 121 -25.10 -6.83 22.01
CA ALA A 121 -25.45 -8.21 22.31
C ALA A 121 -24.67 -9.27 21.50
N ASN A 122 -24.14 -8.96 20.30
CA ASN A 122 -23.62 -10.01 19.40
C ASN A 122 -22.29 -9.61 18.72
N ASN A 123 -21.27 -9.20 19.47
CA ASN A 123 -19.99 -8.80 18.89
C ASN A 123 -19.12 -10.01 18.50
N THR A 124 -19.57 -10.77 17.49
CA THR A 124 -18.78 -11.78 16.76
C THR A 124 -18.24 -11.23 15.43
N ALA A 125 -18.33 -9.91 15.21
CA ALA A 125 -17.70 -9.27 14.08
C ALA A 125 -16.19 -9.54 14.13
N THR A 126 -15.69 -10.30 13.16
CA THR A 126 -14.26 -10.63 13.10
C THR A 126 -13.50 -9.32 12.96
N ALA A 127 -12.74 -8.96 14.00
CA ALA A 127 -11.96 -7.73 14.01
C ALA A 127 -11.13 -7.64 12.73
N LEU A 128 -11.09 -6.45 12.12
CA LEU A 128 -10.21 -6.16 11.01
C LEU A 128 -8.75 -6.38 11.45
N LYS A 129 -8.03 -7.28 10.78
CA LYS A 129 -6.65 -7.65 11.14
C LYS A 129 -5.63 -7.16 10.12
N ASP A 130 -4.44 -6.88 10.64
CA ASP A 130 -3.23 -6.76 9.84
C ASP A 130 -2.88 -8.09 9.18
N TRP A 131 -2.32 -8.04 7.97
CA TRP A 131 -1.58 -9.17 7.41
C TRP A 131 -0.47 -8.70 6.47
N TYR A 132 0.53 -9.55 6.33
CA TYR A 132 1.55 -9.41 5.32
C TYR A 132 1.64 -10.74 4.58
N LEU A 133 1.26 -10.77 3.31
CA LEU A 133 1.28 -11.99 2.49
C LEU A 133 2.29 -11.87 1.34
N LYS A 134 2.96 -12.98 1.03
CA LYS A 134 3.56 -13.26 -0.27
C LYS A 134 2.61 -14.15 -1.07
N ILE A 135 2.42 -13.84 -2.34
CA ILE A 135 1.57 -14.57 -3.28
C ILE A 135 2.47 -15.00 -4.42
N ASP A 136 2.60 -16.31 -4.60
CA ASP A 136 3.42 -16.85 -5.69
C ASP A 136 2.72 -16.72 -7.05
N THR A 137 3.42 -17.11 -8.12
CA THR A 137 2.92 -17.08 -9.50
C THR A 137 1.74 -18.02 -9.74
N HIS A 138 1.46 -18.95 -8.81
CA HIS A 138 0.32 -19.85 -8.84
C HIS A 138 -0.86 -19.34 -7.99
N GLY A 139 -0.75 -18.16 -7.38
CA GLY A 139 -1.78 -17.54 -6.55
C GLY A 139 -1.84 -18.08 -5.12
N LYS A 140 -0.86 -18.88 -4.69
CA LYS A 140 -0.81 -19.37 -3.30
C LYS A 140 -0.31 -18.27 -2.38
N ALA A 141 -1.17 -17.85 -1.44
CA ALA A 141 -0.82 -16.89 -0.42
C ALA A 141 -0.11 -17.56 0.77
N THR A 142 1.00 -16.96 1.22
CA THR A 142 1.78 -17.36 2.38
C THR A 142 1.96 -16.16 3.30
N THR A 143 1.65 -16.32 4.58
CA THR A 143 1.83 -15.26 5.58
C THR A 143 3.31 -15.03 5.88
N LEU A 144 3.70 -13.77 5.93
CA LEU A 144 5.02 -13.29 6.31
C LEU A 144 4.96 -12.53 7.65
N PRO A 145 6.07 -12.51 8.41
CA PRO A 145 6.20 -11.64 9.57
C PRO A 145 6.34 -10.17 9.14
N TRP A 146 5.79 -9.27 9.96
CA TRP A 146 5.90 -7.82 9.82
C TRP A 146 7.26 -7.25 10.20
#